data_AF-A0A817RI96-F1
#
_entry.id   AF-A0A817RI96-F1
#
_cell.length_a   1.000
_cell.length_b   1.000
_cell.length_c   1.000
_cell.angle_alpha   90.00
_cell.angle_beta   90.00
_cell.angle_gamma   90.00
#
_symmetry.space_group_name_H-M   'P 1'
#
loop_
_entity.id
_entity.type
_entity.pdbx_description
1 polymer ?
#
loop_
_entity_poly.entity_id
_entity_poly.type
_entity_poly.pdbx_seq_one_letter_code
_entity_poly.pdbx_strand_id
1 'polypeptide(L)'
;MGNDNSSAITIDVDRNDLLYYSGETVSGIVRLNNTEENLETHELYINLIGEIGYTITQSVSNGKGGILPRNPYYYKIQFYHKKVSLSRPSITQQEFIYDRGRYTWLFQIPLIDNLPPTINQPDTFPCVQYFLQVVIDKSWYTSNIKY
;
A
#
# COMPACT_ATOMS: atom_id res chain seq x y z
N MET A 1 -3.17 23.47 -23.06
CA MET A 1 -4.00 22.32 -23.47
C MET A 1 -3.21 21.06 -23.15
N GLY A 2 -3.47 20.46 -21.99
CA GLY A 2 -2.92 19.15 -21.58
C GLY A 2 -4.10 18.19 -21.43
N ASN A 3 -4.00 17.04 -22.08
CA ASN A 3 -5.07 16.05 -22.16
C ASN A 3 -4.96 15.13 -20.94
N ASP A 4 -5.62 15.49 -19.82
CA ASP A 4 -5.70 14.69 -18.57
C ASP A 4 -6.70 13.52 -18.72
N ASN A 5 -6.45 12.64 -19.69
CA ASN A 5 -7.25 11.43 -19.92
C ASN A 5 -6.69 10.18 -19.23
N SER A 6 -5.76 10.31 -18.28
CA SER A 6 -5.28 9.17 -17.51
C SER A 6 -6.29 8.77 -16.45
N SER A 7 -6.54 7.46 -16.33
CA SER A 7 -7.18 6.90 -15.15
C SER A 7 -6.33 7.27 -13.93
N ALA A 8 -6.96 7.89 -12.93
CA ALA A 8 -6.27 8.42 -11.77
C ALA A 8 -6.96 7.93 -10.49
N ILE A 9 -6.16 7.50 -9.52
CA ILE A 9 -6.62 7.11 -8.19
C ILE A 9 -5.94 8.01 -7.16
N THR A 10 -6.72 8.63 -6.28
CA THR A 10 -6.22 9.53 -5.24
C THR A 10 -6.73 9.11 -3.87
N ILE A 11 -5.92 9.39 -2.85
CA ILE A 11 -6.26 9.21 -1.44
C ILE A 11 -6.20 10.59 -0.80
N ASP A 12 -7.32 11.02 -0.26
CA ASP A 12 -7.45 12.29 0.44
C ASP A 12 -7.76 11.97 1.90
N VAL A 13 -6.80 12.22 2.77
CA VAL A 13 -6.91 11.95 4.20
C VAL A 13 -7.57 13.16 4.88
N ASP A 14 -8.47 12.94 5.84
CA ASP A 14 -9.25 14.03 6.46
C ASP A 14 -8.40 15.04 7.25
N ARG A 15 -7.19 14.63 7.65
CA ARG A 15 -6.27 15.40 8.49
C ARG A 15 -5.09 15.94 7.68
N ASN A 16 -4.73 17.22 7.90
CA ASN A 16 -3.71 17.93 7.13
C ASN A 16 -2.25 17.67 7.57
N ASP A 17 -2.00 17.40 8.85
CA ASP A 17 -0.63 17.23 9.39
C ASP A 17 -0.07 15.80 9.22
N LEU A 18 -0.91 14.87 8.75
CA LEU A 18 -0.61 13.44 8.54
C LEU A 18 0.05 12.75 9.75
N LEU A 19 -0.11 13.31 10.95
CA LEU A 19 0.45 12.78 12.19
C LEU A 19 -0.64 12.03 12.94
N TYR A 20 -0.39 10.75 13.22
CA TYR A 20 -1.33 9.88 13.93
C TYR A 20 -0.67 9.21 15.12
N TYR A 21 -1.42 9.07 16.21
CA TYR A 21 -1.04 8.35 17.42
C TYR A 21 -1.69 6.96 17.48
N SER A 22 -1.09 6.06 18.26
CA SER A 22 -1.70 4.74 18.53
C SER A 22 -3.11 4.90 19.10
N GLY A 23 -4.03 4.02 18.69
CA GLY A 23 -5.44 4.09 19.09
C GLY A 23 -6.30 5.10 18.32
N GLU A 24 -5.72 5.99 17.51
CA GLU A 24 -6.49 6.90 16.66
C GLU A 24 -7.07 6.18 15.43
N THR A 25 -7.97 6.85 14.71
CA THR A 25 -8.52 6.36 13.44
C THR A 25 -8.00 7.20 12.28
N VAL A 26 -7.43 6.55 11.28
CA VAL A 26 -7.09 7.18 10.01
C VAL A 26 -8.33 7.13 9.12
N SER A 27 -8.85 8.28 8.71
CA SER A 27 -10.03 8.38 7.86
C SER A 27 -9.78 9.26 6.65
N GLY A 28 -10.58 9.03 5.61
CA GLY A 28 -10.50 9.82 4.40
C GLY A 28 -11.35 9.27 3.27
N ILE A 29 -11.00 9.72 2.08
CA ILE A 29 -11.71 9.44 0.85
C ILE A 29 -10.73 8.86 -0.18
N VAL A 30 -11.10 7.74 -0.80
CA VAL A 30 -10.47 7.25 -2.03
C VAL A 30 -11.31 7.69 -3.21
N ARG A 31 -10.69 8.31 -4.22
CA ARG A 31 -11.34 8.72 -5.46
C ARG A 31 -10.72 7.98 -6.63
N LEU A 32 -11.57 7.43 -7.50
CA LEU A 32 -11.15 6.82 -8.76
C LEU A 32 -11.82 7.57 -9.91
N ASN A 33 -11.01 8.08 -10.83
CA ASN A 33 -11.46 8.54 -12.13
C ASN A 33 -11.14 7.45 -13.15
N ASN A 34 -12.13 6.63 -13.50
CA ASN A 34 -11.98 5.59 -14.50
C ASN A 34 -12.22 6.17 -15.90
N THR A 35 -11.18 6.22 -16.73
CA THR A 35 -11.29 6.66 -18.12
C THR A 35 -11.47 5.50 -19.10
N GLU A 36 -11.26 4.26 -18.65
CA GLU A 36 -11.50 3.02 -19.40
C GLU A 36 -13.02 2.76 -19.52
N GLU A 37 -13.44 2.02 -20.55
CA GLU A 37 -14.87 1.68 -20.73
C GLU A 37 -15.37 0.81 -19.60
N ASN A 38 -14.64 -0.26 -19.29
CA ASN A 38 -14.95 -1.22 -18.24
C ASN A 38 -13.67 -1.56 -17.48
N LEU A 39 -13.66 -1.29 -16.18
CA LEU A 39 -12.62 -1.74 -15.27
C LEU A 39 -13.16 -2.89 -14.43
N GLU A 40 -12.79 -4.11 -14.81
CA GLU A 40 -13.12 -5.34 -14.10
C GLU A 40 -12.19 -5.53 -12.90
N THR A 41 -12.76 -5.82 -11.74
CA THR A 41 -12.01 -6.09 -10.51
C THR A 41 -12.73 -7.09 -9.63
N HIS A 42 -11.97 -7.91 -8.92
CA HIS A 42 -12.52 -8.77 -7.88
C HIS A 42 -12.78 -7.99 -6.58
N GLU A 43 -11.88 -7.07 -6.23
CA GLU A 43 -12.01 -6.26 -5.02
C GLU A 43 -11.22 -4.97 -5.16
N LEU A 44 -11.83 -3.86 -4.72
CA LEU A 44 -11.12 -2.62 -4.46
C LEU A 44 -10.97 -2.45 -2.96
N TYR A 45 -9.74 -2.28 -2.50
CA TYR A 45 -9.47 -2.10 -1.07
C TYR A 45 -8.31 -1.13 -0.82
N ILE A 46 -8.28 -0.58 0.40
CA ILE A 46 -7.18 0.23 0.91
C ILE A 46 -6.48 -0.53 2.04
N ASN A 47 -5.16 -0.52 2.00
CA ASN A 47 -4.30 -1.04 3.03
C ASN A 47 -3.64 0.11 3.79
N LEU A 48 -3.53 -0.04 5.11
CA LEU A 48 -2.53 0.65 5.91
C LEU A 48 -1.41 -0.33 6.23
N ILE A 49 -0.20 0.00 5.80
CA ILE A 49 0.99 -0.85 5.92
C ILE A 49 2.02 -0.16 6.80
N GLY A 50 2.61 -0.90 7.73
CA GLY A 50 3.79 -0.48 8.49
C GLY A 50 4.99 -1.35 8.14
N GLU A 51 6.11 -0.72 7.82
CA GLU A 51 7.37 -1.38 7.46
C GLU A 51 8.54 -0.94 8.34
N ILE A 52 9.43 -1.88 8.64
CA ILE A 52 10.73 -1.60 9.25
C ILE A 52 11.81 -1.81 8.18
N GLY A 53 12.62 -0.78 7.97
CA GLY A 53 13.82 -0.84 7.17
C GLY A 53 15.07 -1.03 8.03
N TYR A 54 15.97 -1.93 7.64
CA TYR A 54 17.29 -2.07 8.27
C TYR A 54 18.40 -2.44 7.27
N THR A 55 19.66 -2.26 7.68
CA THR A 55 20.85 -2.60 6.90
C THR A 55 21.63 -3.73 7.54
N ILE A 56 22.09 -4.68 6.73
CA ILE A 56 23.06 -5.70 7.16
C ILE A 56 24.40 -5.41 6.47
N THR A 57 25.44 -5.17 7.28
CA THR A 57 26.82 -5.07 6.79
C THR A 57 27.57 -6.35 7.15
N GLN A 58 28.14 -7.01 6.13
CA GLN A 58 29.00 -8.17 6.34
C GLN A 58 30.46 -7.73 6.24
N SER A 59 31.21 -7.87 7.32
CA SER A 59 32.67 -7.73 7.30
C SER A 59 33.31 -9.09 7.04
N VAL A 60 34.13 -9.20 6.00
CA VAL A 60 34.99 -10.37 5.82
C VAL A 60 36.35 -10.05 6.42
N SER A 61 36.74 -10.82 7.44
CA SER A 61 38.10 -10.78 7.97
C SER A 61 38.99 -11.55 7.00
N ASN A 62 39.81 -10.84 6.23
CA ASN A 62 40.95 -11.44 5.59
C ASN A 62 41.94 -11.79 6.70
N GLY A 63 42.33 -13.07 6.84
CA GLY A 63 43.18 -13.63 7.91
C GLY A 63 44.58 -13.01 8.09
N LYS A 64 44.82 -11.82 7.56
CA LYS A 64 45.96 -10.92 7.79
C LYS A 64 45.57 -9.67 8.60
N GLY A 65 44.43 -9.67 9.30
CA GLY A 65 44.00 -8.55 10.16
C GLY A 65 43.39 -7.36 9.42
N GLY A 66 43.12 -7.50 8.12
CA GLY A 66 42.32 -6.53 7.37
C GLY A 66 40.82 -6.81 7.56
N ILE A 67 40.01 -5.75 7.47
CA ILE A 67 38.57 -5.86 7.32
C ILE A 67 38.26 -5.23 5.97
N LEU A 68 37.79 -6.02 5.00
CA LEU A 68 37.28 -5.47 3.74
C LEU A 68 35.80 -5.09 3.93
N PRO A 69 35.42 -3.81 3.76
CA PRO A 69 34.02 -3.41 3.82
C PRO A 69 33.28 -3.97 2.60
N ARG A 70 32.21 -4.75 2.83
CA ARG A 70 31.25 -5.14 1.79
C ARG A 70 30.14 -4.11 1.72
N ASN A 71 29.56 -3.92 0.53
CA ASN A 71 28.38 -3.07 0.36
C ASN A 71 27.24 -3.52 1.30
N PRO A 72 26.59 -2.59 2.00
CA PRO A 72 25.47 -2.91 2.88
C PRO A 72 24.28 -3.44 2.07
N TYR A 73 23.59 -4.44 2.62
CA TYR A 73 22.31 -4.92 2.11
C TYR A 73 21.16 -4.18 2.81
N TYR A 74 20.20 -3.68 2.04
CA TYR A 74 19.04 -2.94 2.55
C TYR A 74 17.80 -3.83 2.49
N TYR A 75 17.06 -3.90 3.59
CA TYR A 75 15.84 -4.69 3.71
C TYR A 75 14.70 -3.83 4.20
N LYS A 76 13.49 -4.05 3.69
CA LYS A 76 12.23 -3.56 4.25
C LYS A 76 11.32 -4.75 4.51
N ILE A 77 10.79 -4.85 5.73
CA ILE A 77 9.88 -5.92 6.14
C ILE A 77 8.60 -5.30 6.68
N GLN A 78 7.48 -5.75 6.16
CA GLN A 78 6.16 -5.40 6.68
C GLN A 78 5.95 -6.05 8.06
N PHE A 79 5.63 -5.24 9.07
CA PHE A 79 5.28 -5.72 10.41
C PHE A 79 3.83 -5.42 10.79
N TYR A 80 3.18 -4.48 10.11
CA TYR A 80 1.80 -4.09 10.36
C TYR A 80 1.00 -4.02 9.06
N HIS A 81 -0.24 -4.49 9.11
CA HIS A 81 -1.14 -4.50 7.97
C HIS A 81 -2.61 -4.48 8.41
N LYS A 82 -3.37 -3.53 7.86
CA LYS A 82 -4.83 -3.48 7.96
C LYS A 82 -5.42 -3.26 6.58
N LYS A 83 -6.35 -4.12 6.19
CA LYS A 83 -7.10 -4.04 4.93
C LYS A 83 -8.54 -3.59 5.21
N VAL A 84 -9.00 -2.60 4.46
CA VAL A 84 -10.40 -2.16 4.41
C VAL A 84 -10.90 -2.24 2.99
N SER A 85 -11.96 -3.01 2.79
CA SER A 85 -12.58 -3.15 1.47
C SER A 85 -13.46 -1.95 1.17
N LEU A 86 -13.22 -1.33 0.04
CA LEU A 86 -13.93 -0.15 -0.44
C LEU A 86 -15.11 -0.57 -1.32
N SER A 87 -14.91 -1.62 -2.12
CA SER A 87 -15.98 -2.30 -2.83
C SER A 87 -15.75 -3.80 -2.81
N ARG A 88 -16.86 -4.55 -2.85
CA ARG A 88 -16.87 -6.00 -3.05
C ARG A 88 -18.04 -6.35 -3.96
N PRO A 89 -17.89 -7.38 -4.81
CA PRO A 89 -19.01 -7.87 -5.58
C PRO A 89 -20.05 -8.50 -4.66
N SER A 90 -21.30 -8.57 -5.15
CA SER A 90 -22.38 -9.26 -4.45
C SER A 90 -22.08 -10.77 -4.34
N ILE A 91 -22.69 -11.48 -3.40
CA ILE A 91 -22.47 -12.94 -3.20
C ILE A 91 -22.67 -13.75 -4.49
N THR A 92 -23.51 -13.25 -5.39
CA THR A 92 -23.86 -13.87 -6.68
C THR A 92 -22.99 -13.43 -7.85
N GLN A 93 -22.15 -12.40 -7.69
CA GLN A 93 -21.25 -11.88 -8.73
C GLN A 93 -19.80 -12.17 -8.33
N GLN A 94 -19.03 -12.69 -9.26
CA GLN A 94 -17.63 -13.04 -9.00
C GLN A 94 -16.68 -11.84 -9.20
N GLU A 95 -17.12 -10.86 -9.98
CA GLU A 95 -16.38 -9.66 -10.36
C GLU A 95 -17.29 -8.44 -10.34
N PHE A 96 -16.69 -7.28 -10.10
CA PHE A 96 -17.31 -5.97 -10.15
C PHE A 96 -16.76 -5.22 -11.36
N ILE A 97 -17.65 -4.62 -12.16
CA ILE A 97 -17.29 -3.83 -13.34
C ILE A 97 -17.57 -2.37 -13.01
N TYR A 98 -16.53 -1.53 -13.10
CA TYR A 98 -16.69 -0.09 -13.08
C TYR A 98 -16.76 0.42 -14.50
N ASP A 99 -17.90 1.01 -14.87
CA ASP A 99 -18.02 1.77 -16.11
C ASP A 99 -17.12 3.01 -16.07
N ARG A 100 -16.93 3.66 -17.23
CA ARG A 100 -16.30 4.98 -17.30
C ARG A 100 -17.03 5.96 -16.36
N GLY A 101 -16.28 6.59 -15.45
CA GLY A 101 -16.89 7.51 -14.49
C GLY A 101 -16.00 7.86 -13.30
N ARG A 102 -16.60 8.56 -12.35
CA ARG A 102 -15.97 8.95 -11.09
C ARG A 102 -16.59 8.19 -9.93
N TYR A 103 -15.76 7.56 -9.14
CA TYR A 103 -16.15 6.77 -7.99
C TYR A 103 -15.46 7.30 -6.73
N THR A 104 -16.13 7.15 -5.59
CA THR A 104 -15.67 7.70 -4.33
C THR A 104 -16.07 6.77 -3.20
N TRP A 105 -15.11 6.46 -2.32
CA TRP A 105 -15.31 5.63 -1.16
C TRP A 105 -14.74 6.30 0.08
N LEU A 106 -15.51 6.28 1.16
CA LEU A 106 -15.02 6.65 2.48
C LEU A 106 -14.28 5.46 3.09
N PHE A 107 -13.19 5.72 3.80
CA PHE A 107 -12.49 4.69 4.57
C PHE A 107 -12.23 5.17 6.00
N GLN A 108 -12.18 4.20 6.92
CA GLN A 108 -11.80 4.39 8.31
C GLN A 108 -10.97 3.19 8.75
N ILE A 109 -9.76 3.43 9.25
CA ILE A 109 -8.81 2.41 9.70
C ILE A 109 -8.42 2.73 11.14
N PRO A 110 -8.93 1.99 12.13
CA PRO A 110 -8.50 2.15 13.51
C PRO A 110 -7.07 1.62 13.68
N LEU A 111 -6.21 2.43 14.29
CA LEU A 111 -4.85 2.07 14.66
C LEU A 111 -4.88 1.24 15.95
N ILE A 112 -4.05 0.19 15.99
CA ILE A 112 -3.88 -0.58 17.23
C ILE A 112 -3.06 0.21 18.25
N ASP A 113 -3.17 -0.21 19.51
CA ASP A 113 -2.28 0.28 20.56
C ASP A 113 -0.86 -0.24 20.34
N ASN A 114 0.13 0.58 20.71
CA ASN A 114 1.56 0.25 20.68
C ASN A 114 2.18 0.08 19.28
N LEU A 115 1.74 0.89 18.31
CA LEU A 115 2.47 1.02 17.05
C LEU A 115 3.83 1.72 17.30
N PRO A 116 4.95 1.15 16.81
CA PRO A 116 6.24 1.83 16.84
C PRO A 116 6.15 3.21 16.17
N PRO A 117 6.78 4.26 16.72
CA PRO A 117 6.77 5.56 16.07
C PRO A 117 7.53 5.51 14.73
N THR A 118 7.17 6.39 13.79
CA THR A 118 7.97 6.61 12.59
C THR A 118 9.39 7.05 12.97
N ILE A 119 10.40 6.43 12.35
CA ILE A 119 11.82 6.74 12.58
C ILE A 119 12.47 7.00 11.24
N ASN A 120 13.20 8.11 11.15
CA ASN A 120 13.94 8.56 9.97
C ASN A 120 13.07 8.76 8.72
N GLN A 121 13.66 9.33 7.67
CA GLN A 121 13.01 9.42 6.37
C GLN A 121 12.96 8.05 5.68
N PRO A 122 12.02 7.79 4.74
CA PRO A 122 11.87 6.51 4.04
C PRO A 122 13.14 5.92 3.40
N ASP A 123 14.09 6.79 3.05
CA ASP A 123 15.35 6.44 2.37
C ASP A 123 16.55 6.38 3.32
N THR A 124 16.35 6.59 4.63
CA THR A 124 17.41 6.60 5.64
C THR A 124 17.22 5.44 6.61
N PHE A 125 18.18 4.51 6.65
CA PHE A 125 18.10 3.29 7.45
C PHE A 125 18.85 3.41 8.79
N PRO A 126 18.36 2.80 9.88
CA PRO A 126 17.09 2.08 9.98
C PRO A 126 15.89 3.02 9.90
N CYS A 127 14.76 2.55 9.38
CA CYS A 127 13.53 3.34 9.35
C CYS A 127 12.33 2.55 9.84
N VAL A 128 11.34 3.27 10.34
CA VAL A 128 9.97 2.77 10.56
C VAL A 128 9.06 3.70 9.79
N GLN A 129 8.25 3.17 8.88
CA GLN A 129 7.36 3.96 8.04
C GLN A 129 5.97 3.36 7.94
N TYR A 130 4.97 4.23 7.73
CA TYR A 130 3.58 3.87 7.51
C TYR A 130 3.06 4.52 6.25
N PHE A 131 2.29 3.80 5.45
CA PHE A 131 1.68 4.34 4.24
C PHE A 131 0.36 3.68 3.90
N LEU A 132 -0.48 4.42 3.18
CA LEU A 132 -1.71 3.93 2.61
C LEU A 132 -1.45 3.43 1.18
N GLN A 133 -2.06 2.31 0.83
CA GLN A 133 -1.98 1.74 -0.52
C GLN A 133 -3.38 1.34 -0.96
N VAL A 134 -3.85 1.86 -2.09
CA VAL A 134 -5.07 1.36 -2.73
C VAL A 134 -4.71 0.28 -3.73
N VAL A 135 -5.45 -0.82 -3.69
CA VAL A 135 -5.25 -1.98 -4.56
C VAL A 135 -6.53 -2.27 -5.31
N ILE A 136 -6.45 -2.27 -6.65
CA ILE A 136 -7.46 -2.79 -7.55
C ILE A 136 -7.05 -4.23 -7.86
N ASP A 137 -7.70 -5.20 -7.24
CA ASP A 137 -7.39 -6.61 -7.47
C ASP A 137 -8.07 -7.09 -8.76
N LYS A 138 -7.28 -7.52 -9.73
CA LYS A 138 -7.77 -8.01 -11.02
C LYS A 138 -7.54 -9.51 -11.12
N SER A 139 -8.54 -10.25 -11.57
CA SER A 139 -8.41 -11.66 -11.94
C SER A 139 -7.50 -11.76 -13.17
N TRP A 140 -6.28 -12.24 -12.99
CA TRP A 140 -5.30 -12.40 -14.08
C TRP A 140 -5.30 -13.82 -14.69
N TYR A 141 -6.22 -14.70 -14.27
CA TYR A 141 -6.22 -16.11 -14.68
C TYR A 141 -7.64 -16.71 -14.86
N THR A 142 -8.05 -16.91 -16.11
CA THR A 142 -9.08 -17.90 -16.47
C THR A 142 -8.40 -19.23 -16.77
N SER A 143 -8.61 -20.23 -15.91
CA SER A 143 -8.10 -21.58 -16.16
C SER A 143 -8.82 -22.19 -17.37
N ASN A 144 -8.11 -22.36 -18.48
CA ASN A 144 -8.60 -23.06 -19.67
C ASN A 144 -8.60 -24.60 -19.48
N ILE A 145 -9.13 -25.11 -18.37
CA ILE A 145 -9.36 -26.56 -18.22
C ILE A 145 -10.80 -26.83 -18.64
N LYS A 146 -10.96 -27.19 -19.92
CA LYS A 146 -12.16 -27.89 -20.40
C LYS A 146 -12.07 -29.34 -19.91
N TYR A 147 -13.04 -29.78 -19.11
CA TYR A 147 -13.30 -31.19 -18.88
C TYR A 147 -14.03 -31.80 -20.08
#